data_AF-A0A932L3D3-F1
#
_entry.id   AF-A0A932L3D3-F1
#
_cell.length_a   1.000
_cell.length_b   1.000
_cell.length_c   1.000
_cell.angle_alpha   90.00
_cell.angle_beta   90.00
_cell.angle_gamma   90.00
#
_symmetry.space_group_name_H-M   'P 1'
#
loop_
_entity.id
_entity.type
_entity.pdbx_description
1 polymer ?
#
loop_
_entity_poly.entity_id
_entity_poly.type
_entity_poly.pdbx_seq_one_letter_code
_entity_poly.pdbx_strand_id
1 'polypeptide(L)'
;MATTKTDGPVTRRRVLGSLGASAGGLMLLNQAVAAENNPAAQVADTASKIRITGLKTHRVQHKVYVEVLTNQMITGWGEVSALVPTVAEDLAKA
;
A
#
# COMPACT_ATOMS: atom_id res chain seq x y z
N MET A 1 35.41 -51.85 20.45
CA MET A 1 35.11 -50.68 21.30
C MET A 1 33.66 -50.33 21.08
N ALA A 2 32.77 -50.84 21.93
CA ALA A 2 31.32 -50.79 21.73
C ALA A 2 30.75 -49.47 22.27
N THR A 3 30.17 -48.65 21.39
CA THR A 3 29.45 -47.42 21.74
C THR A 3 28.06 -47.81 22.26
N THR A 4 27.80 -47.56 23.54
CA THR A 4 26.52 -47.84 24.19
C THR A 4 25.46 -46.84 23.73
N LYS A 5 24.41 -47.34 23.06
CA LYS A 5 23.20 -46.59 22.75
C LYS A 5 22.36 -46.50 24.02
N THR A 6 22.19 -45.28 24.55
CA THR A 6 21.45 -45.02 25.79
C THR A 6 19.93 -45.05 25.53
N ASP A 7 19.36 -46.25 25.44
CA ASP A 7 17.90 -46.44 25.35
C ASP A 7 17.27 -46.41 26.76
N GLY A 8 17.17 -45.21 27.34
CA GLY A 8 16.44 -44.97 28.59
C GLY A 8 14.92 -44.91 28.37
N PRO A 9 14.10 -45.26 29.38
CA PRO A 9 12.64 -45.34 29.23
C PRO A 9 12.05 -43.99 28.78
N VAL A 10 11.10 -44.04 27.85
CA VAL A 10 10.40 -42.87 27.30
C VAL A 10 9.82 -42.06 28.45
N THR A 11 10.52 -41.00 28.83
CA THR A 11 10.18 -40.21 30.01
C THR A 11 9.16 -39.15 29.62
N ARG A 12 8.16 -38.90 30.47
CA ARG A 12 7.12 -37.87 30.26
C ARG A 12 7.68 -36.51 29.84
N ARG A 13 8.83 -36.12 30.40
CA ARG A 13 9.55 -34.88 30.04
C ARG A 13 10.00 -34.84 28.58
N ARG A 14 10.40 -35.98 28.00
CA ARG A 14 10.80 -36.06 26.59
C ARG A 14 9.60 -35.96 25.66
N VAL A 15 8.49 -36.59 26.03
CA VAL A 15 7.21 -36.50 25.28
C VAL A 15 6.64 -35.09 25.33
N LEU A 16 6.61 -34.45 26.51
CA LEU A 16 6.17 -33.06 26.67
C LEU A 16 7.12 -32.08 25.99
N GLY A 17 8.43 -32.33 26.01
CA GLY A 17 9.41 -31.51 25.29
C GLY A 17 9.23 -31.58 23.78
N SER A 18 8.99 -32.77 23.21
CA SER A 18 8.73 -32.92 21.78
C SER A 18 7.39 -32.34 21.34
N LEU A 19 6.33 -32.49 22.16
CA LEU A 19 5.01 -31.91 21.89
C LEU A 19 5.02 -30.37 22.02
N GLY A 20 5.74 -29.83 23.00
CA GLY A 20 5.90 -28.39 23.16
C GLY A 20 6.70 -27.74 22.03
N ALA A 21 7.76 -28.42 21.55
CA ALA A 21 8.55 -27.95 20.42
C ALA A 21 7.77 -27.99 19.10
N SER A 22 6.98 -29.04 18.85
CA SER A 22 6.14 -29.13 17.64
C SER A 22 4.97 -28.13 17.67
N ALA A 23 4.33 -27.94 18.83
CA ALA A 23 3.28 -26.93 19.00
C ALA A 23 3.81 -25.49 18.83
N GLY A 24 4.98 -25.17 19.39
CA GLY A 24 5.62 -23.87 19.21
C GLY A 24 6.03 -23.60 17.77
N GLY A 25 6.54 -24.62 17.06
CA GLY A 25 6.87 -24.52 15.63
C GLY A 25 5.65 -24.28 14.76
N LEU A 26 4.54 -25.00 14.99
CA LEU A 26 3.29 -24.80 14.26
C LEU A 26 2.67 -23.42 14.51
N MET A 27 2.79 -22.90 15.73
CA MET A 27 2.25 -21.59 16.07
C MET A 27 3.04 -20.45 15.40
N LEU A 28 4.37 -20.56 15.33
CA LEU A 28 5.22 -19.62 14.58
C LEU A 28 4.96 -19.67 13.07
N LEU A 29 4.79 -20.87 12.51
CA LEU A 29 4.42 -21.06 11.10
C LEU A 29 3.04 -20.45 10.80
N ASN A 30 2.05 -20.66 11.68
CA ASN A 30 0.72 -20.09 11.50
C ASN A 30 0.73 -18.56 11.56
N GLN A 31 1.56 -17.96 12.41
CA GLN A 31 1.74 -16.49 12.43
C GLN A 31 2.45 -15.98 11.17
N ALA A 32 3.46 -16.69 10.67
CA ALA A 32 4.13 -16.31 9.43
C ALA A 32 3.19 -16.35 8.22
N VAL A 33 2.38 -17.43 8.10
CA VAL A 33 1.38 -17.57 7.04
C VAL A 33 0.26 -16.54 7.17
N ALA A 34 -0.17 -16.21 8.41
CA ALA A 34 -1.16 -15.16 8.64
C ALA A 34 -0.62 -13.76 8.31
N ALA A 35 0.67 -13.50 8.55
CA ALA A 35 1.32 -12.24 8.18
C ALA A 35 1.50 -12.12 6.66
N GLU A 36 1.83 -13.22 5.97
CA GLU A 36 1.94 -13.26 4.50
C GLU A 36 0.57 -13.09 3.81
N ASN A 37 -0.48 -13.72 4.36
CA ASN A 37 -1.85 -13.62 3.85
C ASN A 37 -2.61 -12.41 4.41
N ASN A 38 -1.92 -11.37 4.90
CA ASN A 38 -2.57 -10.16 5.37
C ASN A 38 -3.09 -9.35 4.15
N PRO A 39 -4.41 -9.29 3.90
CA PRO A 39 -4.95 -8.53 2.77
C PRO A 39 -4.66 -7.03 2.89
N ALA A 40 -4.46 -6.51 4.11
CA ALA A 40 -4.10 -5.11 4.34
C ALA A 40 -2.64 -4.80 3.96
N ALA A 41 -1.75 -5.80 3.91
CA ALA A 41 -0.36 -5.61 3.49
C ALA A 41 -0.23 -5.47 1.96
N GLN A 42 -1.22 -5.94 1.21
CA GLN A 42 -1.27 -5.84 -0.26
C GLN A 42 -2.01 -4.60 -0.77
N VAL A 43 -2.49 -3.73 0.13
CA VAL A 43 -3.06 -2.44 -0.26
C VAL A 43 -1.92 -1.49 -0.61
N ALA A 44 -1.32 -1.72 -1.77
CA ALA A 44 -0.50 -0.73 -2.43
C ALA A 44 -1.44 0.37 -2.94
N ASP A 45 -1.34 1.56 -2.36
CA ASP A 45 -2.15 2.73 -2.70
C ASP A 45 -1.82 3.20 -4.13
N THR A 46 -2.33 2.46 -5.11
CA THR A 46 -2.00 2.61 -6.54
C THR A 46 -2.68 3.86 -7.12
N ALA A 47 -3.69 4.39 -6.42
CA ALA A 47 -4.41 5.61 -6.78
C ALA A 47 -3.50 6.85 -6.86
N SER A 48 -2.37 6.86 -6.15
CA SER A 48 -1.49 8.04 -6.06
C SER A 48 -0.41 8.13 -7.14
N LYS A 49 -0.48 7.34 -8.23
CA LYS A 49 0.47 7.48 -9.35
C LYS A 49 0.20 8.68 -10.26
N ILE A 50 -1.03 9.20 -10.27
CA ILE A 50 -1.37 10.39 -11.07
C ILE A 50 -0.95 11.62 -10.28
N ARG A 51 -0.09 12.44 -10.87
CA ARG A 51 0.39 13.70 -10.32
C ARG A 51 0.05 14.82 -11.29
N ILE A 52 -0.42 15.94 -10.76
CA ILE A 52 -0.59 17.18 -11.52
C ILE A 52 0.81 17.72 -11.85
N THR A 53 1.07 17.95 -13.13
CA THR A 53 2.35 18.47 -13.64
C THR A 53 2.26 19.92 -14.10
N GLY A 54 1.04 20.43 -14.32
CA GLY A 54 0.83 21.81 -14.69
C GLY A 54 -0.64 22.18 -14.80
N LEU A 55 -0.89 23.48 -14.85
CA LEU A 55 -2.19 24.08 -15.10
C LEU A 55 -2.07 25.02 -16.30
N LYS A 56 -3.09 25.04 -17.17
CA LYS A 56 -3.23 26.04 -18.23
C LYS A 56 -4.61 26.67 -18.16
N THR A 57 -4.69 27.96 -18.40
CA THR A 57 -5.95 28.69 -18.45
C THR A 57 -6.32 29.02 -19.89
N HIS A 58 -7.59 28.81 -20.22
CA HIS A 58 -8.17 29.07 -21.51
C HIS A 58 -9.38 29.97 -21.31
N ARG A 59 -9.25 31.26 -21.65
CA ARG A 59 -10.36 32.18 -21.56
C ARG A 59 -11.23 32.11 -22.81
N VAL A 60 -12.51 31.89 -22.58
CA VAL A 60 -13.54 31.88 -23.62
C VAL A 60 -14.61 32.87 -23.21
N GLN A 61 -14.61 34.04 -23.85
CA GLN A 61 -15.49 35.16 -23.51
C GLN A 61 -15.37 35.57 -22.03
N HIS A 62 -16.42 35.29 -21.26
CA HIS A 62 -16.59 35.63 -19.85
C HIS A 62 -16.35 34.45 -18.90
N LYS A 63 -15.88 33.31 -19.44
CA LYS A 63 -15.56 32.10 -18.68
C LYS A 63 -14.08 31.77 -18.82
N VAL A 64 -13.53 31.15 -17.79
CA VAL A 64 -12.15 30.64 -17.80
C VAL A 64 -12.21 29.13 -17.60
N TYR A 65 -11.62 28.40 -18.53
CA TYR A 65 -11.44 26.96 -18.42
C TYR A 65 -10.02 26.66 -17.94
N VAL A 66 -9.90 25.71 -17.03
CA VAL A 66 -8.60 25.25 -16.51
C VAL A 66 -8.36 23.84 -17.03
N GLU A 67 -7.25 23.68 -17.72
CA GLU A 67 -6.71 22.42 -18.17
C GLU A 67 -5.67 21.94 -17.15
N VAL A 68 -5.93 20.78 -16.55
CA VAL A 68 -5.05 20.14 -15.56
C VAL A 68 -4.25 19.06 -16.27
N LEU A 69 -2.95 19.26 -16.39
CA LEU A 69 -2.03 18.31 -17.00
C LEU A 69 -1.52 17.33 -15.95
N THR A 70 -1.40 16.05 -16.31
CA THR A 70 -0.87 15.02 -15.43
C THR A 70 0.30 14.27 -16.06
N ASN A 71 1.09 13.59 -15.22
CA ASN A 71 2.22 12.77 -15.64
C ASN A 71 1.84 11.52 -16.48
N GLN A 72 0.55 11.18 -16.56
CA GLN A 72 0.07 10.00 -17.29
C GLN A 72 -0.64 10.35 -18.62
N MET A 73 -0.42 11.56 -19.14
CA MET A 73 -1.07 12.06 -20.36
C MET A 73 -2.62 12.10 -20.25
N ILE A 74 -3.15 12.01 -19.03
CA ILE A 74 -4.56 12.26 -18.73
C ILE A 74 -4.70 13.76 -18.46
N THR A 75 -5.71 14.38 -19.07
CA THR A 75 -5.99 15.80 -18.91
C THR A 75 -7.35 16.00 -18.27
N GLY A 76 -7.42 16.80 -17.21
CA GLY A 76 -8.66 17.21 -16.56
C GLY A 76 -9.11 18.58 -17.04
N TRP A 77 -10.43 18.79 -17.10
CA TRP A 77 -11.02 20.09 -17.46
C TRP A 77 -11.94 20.57 -16.35
N GLY A 78 -11.82 21.85 -16.01
CA GLY A 78 -12.70 22.54 -15.07
C GLY A 78 -13.11 23.92 -15.59
N GLU A 79 -14.28 24.38 -15.18
CA GLU A 79 -14.73 25.76 -15.43
C GLU A 79 -14.61 26.58 -14.14
N VAL A 80 -14.08 27.79 -14.26
CA VAL A 80 -14.16 28.81 -13.22
C VAL A 80 -15.26 29.80 -13.60
N SER A 81 -16.29 29.86 -12.75
CA SER A 81 -17.44 30.75 -12.89
C SER A 81 -17.52 31.74 -11.74
N ALA A 82 -18.38 32.76 -11.85
CA ALA A 82 -18.65 33.76 -10.82
C ALA A 82 -17.45 34.65 -10.39
N LEU A 83 -16.38 34.69 -11.20
CA LEU A 83 -15.22 35.57 -10.99
C LEU A 83 -14.98 36.45 -12.21
N VAL A 84 -14.29 37.58 -12.00
CA VAL A 84 -13.75 38.38 -13.10
C VAL A 84 -12.72 37.53 -13.85
N PRO A 85 -12.83 37.36 -15.18
CA PRO A 85 -11.99 36.42 -15.93
C PRO A 85 -10.48 36.63 -15.78
N THR A 86 -10.03 37.90 -15.68
CA THR A 86 -8.61 38.21 -15.49
C THR A 86 -8.09 37.74 -14.14
N VAL A 87 -8.88 37.92 -13.08
CA VAL A 87 -8.54 37.44 -11.73
C VAL A 87 -8.56 35.92 -11.68
N ALA A 88 -9.52 35.28 -12.35
CA ALA A 88 -9.61 33.83 -12.43
C ALA A 88 -8.41 33.22 -13.18
N GLU A 89 -7.96 33.84 -14.27
CA GLU A 89 -6.74 33.42 -14.96
C GLU A 89 -5.50 33.53 -14.09
N ASP A 90 -5.34 34.66 -13.38
CA ASP A 90 -4.15 34.90 -12.57
C ASP A 90 -4.10 33.98 -11.34
N LEU A 91 -5.25 33.65 -10.74
CA LEU A 91 -5.31 32.70 -9.62
C LEU A 91 -4.87 31.27 -10.02
N ALA A 92 -5.08 30.90 -11.29
CA ALA A 92 -4.71 29.58 -11.80
C ALA A 92 -3.27 29.51 -12.34
N LYS A 93 -2.55 30.64 -12.41
CA LYS A 93 -1.12 30.72 -12.72
C LYS A 93 -0.32 30.74 -11.41
N ALA A 94 -0.14 29.56 -10.80
CA ALA A 94 0.75 29.39 -9.64
C ALA A 94 2.21 29.15 -10.07
#